data_AF-R9K5F4-F1
#
_entry.id   AF-R9K5F4-F1
#
_cell.length_a   1.000
_cell.length_b   1.000
_cell.length_c   1.000
_cell.angle_alpha   90.00
_cell.angle_beta   90.00
_cell.angle_gamma   90.00
#
_symmetry.space_group_name_H-M   'P 1'
#
loop_
_entity.id
_entity.type
_entity.pdbx_description
1 polymer ?
#
loop_
_entity_poly.entity_id
_entity_poly.type
_entity_poly.pdbx_seq_one_letter_code
_entity_poly.pdbx_strand_id
1 'polypeptide(L)'
;MKKLRYKKILMIIVLMVFSEMTLIQVHASELELKPKTYNESNPYKFKVSYTWTSEGQTIQSYDVSDNGQIAIAFSNQTIGVFDNDMNFLYQLSFINNGSYGVLWLDESLLFIDHRSKTAVVFGNDGVPENFYEITGPSNYYYEVVQERIRKQGNDRYYCTNGSEGNISLGHYEYYTILKRKSEEGKEEILYEVDTLFDGTFGLKLYMAAYPLIYVMSAIGVLIYKIYKRHNKK
;
A
#
# COMPACT_ATOMS: atom_id res chain seq x y z
N MET A 1 -19.66 42.05 17.21
CA MET A 1 -19.79 41.16 16.04
C MET A 1 -18.54 40.37 15.66
N LYS A 2 -17.31 40.92 15.71
CA LYS A 2 -16.07 40.18 15.36
C LYS A 2 -15.77 38.94 16.24
N LYS A 3 -15.95 39.03 17.57
CA LYS A 3 -15.74 37.89 18.51
C LYS A 3 -16.65 36.69 18.24
N LEU A 4 -17.89 36.92 17.80
CA LEU A 4 -18.86 35.84 17.52
C LEU A 4 -18.52 35.09 16.23
N ARG A 5 -17.92 35.79 15.24
CA ARG A 5 -17.40 35.17 14.01
C ARG A 5 -16.19 34.28 14.29
N TYR A 6 -15.26 34.71 15.14
CA TYR A 6 -14.10 33.91 15.53
C TYR A 6 -14.49 32.62 16.28
N LYS A 7 -15.45 32.68 17.20
CA LYS A 7 -15.94 31.48 17.90
C LYS A 7 -16.59 30.46 16.95
N LYS A 8 -17.35 30.93 15.95
CA LYS A 8 -17.96 30.04 14.95
C LYS A 8 -16.91 29.40 14.04
N ILE A 9 -15.89 30.15 13.62
CA ILE A 9 -14.78 29.62 12.80
C ILE A 9 -13.98 28.59 13.61
N LEU A 10 -13.66 28.89 14.87
CA LEU A 10 -12.96 27.95 15.76
C LEU A 10 -13.77 26.66 15.98
N MET A 11 -15.09 26.78 16.16
CA MET A 11 -15.97 25.62 16.34
C MET A 11 -16.06 24.76 15.07
N ILE A 12 -16.05 25.36 13.88
CA ILE A 12 -16.02 24.62 12.60
C ILE A 12 -14.67 23.90 12.43
N ILE A 13 -13.55 24.55 12.78
CA ILE A 13 -12.23 23.91 12.75
C ILE A 13 -12.18 22.73 13.75
N VAL A 14 -12.69 22.91 14.96
CA VAL A 14 -12.77 21.83 15.96
C VAL A 14 -13.67 20.70 15.46
N LEU A 15 -14.83 20.99 14.85
CA LEU A 15 -15.72 19.98 14.27
C LEU A 15 -15.08 19.24 13.08
N MET A 16 -14.30 19.92 12.24
CA MET A 16 -13.54 19.30 11.15
C MET A 16 -12.44 18.38 11.70
N VAL A 17 -11.69 18.83 12.71
CA VAL A 17 -10.66 18.03 13.38
C VAL A 17 -11.26 16.83 14.12
N PHE A 18 -12.45 16.98 14.72
CA PHE A 18 -13.16 15.87 15.35
C PHE A 18 -13.82 14.91 14.35
N SER A 19 -14.24 15.39 13.18
CA SER A 19 -14.79 14.51 12.13
C SER A 19 -13.76 13.55 11.54
N GLU A 20 -12.46 13.88 11.63
CA GLU A 20 -11.36 12.97 11.23
C GLU A 20 -11.01 11.92 12.31
N MET A 21 -11.55 12.06 13.52
CA MET A 21 -11.23 11.21 14.68
C MET A 21 -12.22 10.05 14.87
N THR A 22 -13.35 10.00 14.16
CA THR A 22 -14.42 9.00 14.42
C THR A 22 -14.80 8.12 13.23
N LEU A 23 -13.91 7.94 12.24
CA LEU A 23 -14.05 6.79 11.34
C LEU A 23 -13.13 5.67 11.83
N ILE A 24 -13.75 4.65 12.43
CA ILE A 24 -13.20 3.30 12.47
C ILE A 24 -13.24 2.84 11.02
N GLN A 25 -12.12 2.97 10.30
CA GLN A 25 -11.99 2.41 8.97
C GLN A 25 -11.58 0.95 9.13
N VAL A 26 -12.55 0.05 9.02
CA VAL A 26 -12.25 -1.32 8.60
C VAL A 26 -12.08 -1.23 7.10
N HIS A 27 -10.85 -1.10 6.60
CA HIS A 27 -10.61 -0.74 5.20
C HIS A 27 -11.15 -1.75 4.20
N ALA A 28 -11.14 -3.06 4.52
CA ALA A 28 -11.83 -4.04 3.67
C ALA A 28 -13.34 -3.81 3.57
N SER A 29 -13.97 -3.21 4.58
CA SER A 29 -15.41 -2.89 4.54
C SER A 29 -15.75 -1.79 3.54
N GLU A 30 -14.75 -1.04 3.05
CA GLU A 30 -14.90 -0.07 1.98
C GLU A 30 -14.95 -0.74 0.59
N LEU A 31 -14.57 -2.02 0.48
CA LEU A 31 -14.68 -2.77 -0.76
C LEU A 31 -16.10 -3.27 -0.99
N GLU A 32 -16.60 -3.08 -2.21
CA GLU A 32 -17.81 -3.75 -2.67
C GLU A 32 -17.44 -5.14 -3.22
N LEU A 33 -17.85 -6.19 -2.50
CA LEU A 33 -17.51 -7.57 -2.81
C LEU A 33 -18.73 -8.35 -3.29
N LYS A 34 -18.60 -9.02 -4.43
CA LYS A 34 -19.61 -9.93 -4.97
C LYS A 34 -19.07 -11.35 -5.00
N PRO A 35 -19.79 -12.36 -4.48
CA PRO A 35 -19.34 -13.74 -4.53
C PRO A 35 -18.97 -14.18 -5.96
N LYS A 36 -17.83 -14.84 -6.09
CA LYS A 36 -17.27 -15.32 -7.35
C LYS A 36 -16.91 -16.79 -7.20
N THR A 37 -17.29 -17.62 -8.16
CA THR A 37 -16.92 -19.03 -8.16
C THR A 37 -15.66 -19.22 -9.02
N TYR A 38 -14.68 -19.97 -8.50
CA TYR A 38 -13.57 -20.47 -9.29
C TYR A 38 -13.76 -21.96 -9.59
N ASN A 39 -13.33 -22.39 -10.77
CA ASN A 39 -13.31 -23.81 -11.15
C ASN A 39 -12.19 -24.59 -10.45
N GLU A 40 -11.14 -23.88 -10.03
CA GLU A 40 -10.02 -24.41 -9.24
C GLU A 40 -10.13 -23.88 -7.81
N SER A 41 -9.97 -24.75 -6.81
CA SER A 41 -10.07 -24.35 -5.39
C SER A 41 -8.90 -23.50 -4.89
N ASN A 42 -7.74 -23.56 -5.56
CA ASN A 42 -6.54 -22.80 -5.18
C ASN A 42 -5.82 -22.21 -6.42
N PRO A 43 -6.43 -21.23 -7.11
CA PRO A 43 -5.93 -20.71 -8.39
C PRO A 43 -4.58 -19.97 -8.27
N TYR A 44 -4.20 -19.52 -7.07
CA TYR A 44 -2.93 -18.83 -6.82
C TYR A 44 -1.89 -19.73 -6.14
N LYS A 45 -2.16 -21.03 -5.99
CA LYS A 45 -1.27 -22.02 -5.34
C LYS A 45 -0.79 -21.60 -3.95
N PHE A 46 -1.71 -21.06 -3.16
CA PHE A 46 -1.46 -20.66 -1.77
C PHE A 46 -0.86 -21.80 -0.96
N LYS A 47 0.16 -21.49 -0.17
CA LYS A 47 0.78 -22.40 0.81
C LYS A 47 1.07 -21.66 2.10
N VAL A 48 0.69 -22.27 3.22
CA VAL A 48 0.96 -21.79 4.56
C VAL A 48 2.31 -22.29 5.03
N SER A 49 3.04 -21.42 5.74
CA SER A 49 4.29 -21.71 6.43
C SER A 49 4.24 -21.11 7.83
N TYR A 50 4.74 -21.86 8.81
CA TYR A 50 4.99 -21.37 10.18
C TYR A 50 6.47 -21.00 10.38
N THR A 51 7.18 -20.82 9.27
CA THR A 51 8.53 -20.25 9.22
C THR A 51 8.49 -18.97 8.40
N TRP A 52 9.04 -17.90 8.95
CA TRP A 52 9.17 -16.63 8.25
C TRP A 52 10.32 -16.69 7.24
N THR A 53 10.02 -16.43 5.96
CA THR A 53 11.01 -16.48 4.87
C THR A 53 11.08 -15.19 4.06
N SER A 54 10.44 -14.13 4.55
CA SER A 54 10.28 -12.85 3.82
C SER A 54 10.99 -11.70 4.52
N GLU A 55 11.83 -12.03 5.50
CA GLU A 55 12.77 -11.07 6.07
C GLU A 55 13.64 -10.47 4.96
N GLY A 56 13.82 -9.14 5.00
CA GLY A 56 14.57 -8.41 4.00
C GLY A 56 13.83 -8.14 2.69
N GLN A 57 12.52 -8.38 2.62
CA GLN A 57 11.69 -8.04 1.47
C GLN A 57 10.98 -6.70 1.67
N THR A 58 10.70 -5.99 0.57
CA THR A 58 9.98 -4.71 0.66
C THR A 58 8.48 -4.96 0.80
N ILE A 59 7.78 -3.99 1.39
CA ILE A 59 6.35 -4.04 1.66
C ILE A 59 5.60 -3.50 0.44
N GLN A 60 4.67 -4.27 -0.13
CA GLN A 60 3.75 -3.76 -1.16
C GLN A 60 2.50 -3.13 -0.56
N SER A 61 1.93 -3.77 0.47
CA SER A 61 0.78 -3.27 1.22
C SER A 61 0.78 -3.91 2.61
N TYR A 62 0.00 -3.33 3.51
CA TYR A 62 -0.21 -3.87 4.83
C TYR A 62 -1.59 -3.47 5.35
N ASP A 63 -2.06 -4.21 6.35
CA ASP A 63 -3.24 -3.86 7.10
C ASP A 63 -3.14 -4.32 8.56
N VAL A 64 -3.93 -3.69 9.42
CA VAL A 64 -3.98 -3.99 10.86
C VAL A 64 -5.42 -4.33 11.23
N SER A 65 -5.64 -5.50 11.82
CA SER A 65 -6.98 -5.91 12.26
C SER A 65 -7.41 -5.13 13.50
N ASP A 66 -8.70 -5.17 13.82
CA ASP A 66 -9.24 -4.52 15.03
C ASP A 66 -8.57 -5.06 16.31
N ASN A 67 -8.17 -6.33 16.31
CA ASN A 67 -7.44 -6.98 17.41
C ASN A 67 -5.92 -6.71 17.42
N GLY A 68 -5.43 -5.89 16.50
CA GLY A 68 -4.02 -5.51 16.42
C GLY A 68 -3.11 -6.52 15.71
N GLN A 69 -3.67 -7.52 15.00
CA GLN A 69 -2.86 -8.38 14.14
C GLN A 69 -2.42 -7.62 12.90
N ILE A 70 -1.17 -7.80 12.50
CA ILE A 70 -0.56 -7.05 11.40
C ILE A 70 -0.33 -8.02 10.25
N ALA A 71 -0.88 -7.70 9.08
CA ALA A 71 -0.63 -8.44 7.85
C ALA A 71 0.21 -7.59 6.90
N ILE A 72 1.29 -8.16 6.37
CA ILE A 72 2.21 -7.48 5.46
C ILE A 72 2.35 -8.30 4.19
N ALA A 73 1.99 -7.73 3.04
CA ALA A 73 2.26 -8.30 1.73
C ALA A 73 3.66 -7.88 1.27
N PHE A 74 4.54 -8.84 1.06
CA PHE A 74 5.94 -8.62 0.69
C PHE A 74 6.19 -8.81 -0.81
N SER A 75 7.25 -8.20 -1.34
CA SER A 75 7.66 -8.23 -2.75
C SER A 75 7.93 -9.63 -3.32
N ASN A 76 8.24 -10.62 -2.48
CA ASN A 76 8.50 -12.00 -2.88
C ASN A 76 7.23 -12.88 -2.98
N GLN A 77 6.04 -12.28 -3.14
CA GLN A 77 4.75 -12.98 -3.26
C GLN A 77 4.41 -13.80 -2.01
N THR A 78 4.58 -13.16 -0.86
CA THR A 78 4.16 -13.70 0.42
C THR A 78 3.35 -12.67 1.20
N ILE A 79 2.56 -13.16 2.15
CA ILE A 79 1.93 -12.37 3.19
C ILE A 79 2.40 -12.92 4.53
N GLY A 80 3.10 -12.12 5.32
CA GLY A 80 3.40 -12.44 6.71
C GLY A 80 2.30 -11.90 7.63
N VAL A 81 1.89 -12.70 8.60
CA VAL A 81 0.93 -12.33 9.62
C VAL A 81 1.61 -12.36 10.98
N PHE A 82 1.44 -11.28 11.74
CA PHE A 82 2.10 -11.04 13.01
C PHE A 82 1.07 -10.63 14.05
N ASP A 83 1.38 -10.82 15.32
CA ASP A 83 0.63 -10.19 16.40
C ASP A 83 1.00 -8.71 16.55
N ASN A 84 0.39 -8.05 17.54
CA ASN A 84 0.58 -6.62 17.80
C ASN A 84 2.00 -6.24 18.23
N ASP A 85 2.80 -7.20 18.68
CA ASP A 85 4.18 -7.02 19.12
C ASP A 85 5.18 -7.48 18.04
N MET A 86 4.70 -7.67 16.80
CA MET A 86 5.47 -8.17 15.66
C MET A 86 6.02 -9.59 15.85
N ASN A 87 5.45 -10.41 16.75
CA ASN A 87 5.76 -11.83 16.78
C ASN A 87 5.11 -12.51 15.57
N PHE A 88 5.92 -13.27 14.84
CA PHE A 88 5.47 -13.99 13.65
C PHE A 88 4.47 -15.10 14.00
N LEU A 89 3.32 -15.11 13.32
CA LEU A 89 2.27 -16.12 13.50
C LEU A 89 2.33 -17.16 12.36
N TYR A 90 2.18 -16.70 11.12
CA TYR A 90 2.27 -17.54 9.94
C TYR A 90 2.54 -16.71 8.68
N GLN A 91 2.86 -17.38 7.58
CA GLN A 91 3.07 -16.78 6.28
C GLN A 91 2.29 -17.54 5.20
N LEU A 92 1.67 -16.80 4.29
CA LEU A 92 1.16 -17.32 3.03
C LEU A 92 2.17 -17.06 1.91
N SER A 93 2.38 -18.03 1.04
CA SER A 93 3.08 -17.84 -0.24
C SER A 93 2.13 -18.15 -1.38
N PHE A 94 2.27 -17.44 -2.50
CA PHE A 94 1.37 -17.57 -3.64
C PHE A 94 2.07 -17.25 -4.95
N ILE A 95 1.35 -17.46 -6.05
CA ILE A 95 1.77 -17.07 -7.39
C ILE A 95 0.79 -16.03 -7.91
N ASN A 96 1.30 -14.84 -8.21
CA ASN A 96 0.55 -13.76 -8.83
C ASN A 96 1.41 -13.07 -9.92
N ASN A 97 0.80 -12.76 -11.06
CA ASN A 97 1.46 -12.14 -12.23
C ASN A 97 1.18 -10.63 -12.35
N GLY A 98 0.80 -9.98 -11.26
CA GLY A 98 0.37 -8.58 -11.22
C GLY A 98 0.59 -7.95 -9.85
N SER A 99 -0.11 -6.85 -9.60
CA SER A 99 -0.11 -6.18 -8.31
C SER A 99 -1.08 -6.89 -7.36
N TYR A 100 -0.65 -7.05 -6.13
CA TYR A 100 -1.46 -7.68 -5.09
C TYR A 100 -1.43 -6.85 -3.82
N GLY A 101 -2.28 -7.22 -2.87
CA GLY A 101 -2.21 -6.68 -1.54
C GLY A 101 -2.96 -7.50 -0.53
N VAL A 102 -2.99 -6.99 0.69
CA VAL A 102 -3.62 -7.65 1.84
C VAL A 102 -4.47 -6.65 2.61
N LEU A 103 -5.63 -7.11 3.07
CA LEU A 103 -6.52 -6.40 3.98
C LEU A 103 -7.07 -7.37 5.04
N TRP A 104 -7.56 -6.82 6.14
CA TRP A 104 -8.38 -7.53 7.10
C TRP A 104 -9.86 -7.25 6.84
N LEU A 105 -10.64 -8.32 6.66
CA LEU A 105 -12.09 -8.27 6.65
C LEU A 105 -12.58 -8.93 7.93
N ASP A 106 -12.95 -8.10 8.91
CA ASP A 106 -13.16 -8.53 10.30
C ASP A 106 -11.93 -9.29 10.81
N GLU A 107 -12.08 -10.55 11.22
CA GLU A 107 -10.99 -11.42 11.68
C GLU A 107 -10.36 -12.26 10.57
N SER A 108 -10.82 -12.10 9.32
CA SER A 108 -10.37 -12.91 8.20
C SER A 108 -9.38 -12.17 7.32
N LEU A 109 -8.31 -12.87 6.96
CA LEU A 109 -7.31 -12.33 6.04
C LEU A 109 -7.86 -12.31 4.61
N LEU A 110 -7.70 -11.18 3.93
CA LEU A 110 -8.16 -10.97 2.57
C LEU A 110 -6.97 -10.71 1.63
N PHE A 111 -6.68 -11.65 0.73
CA PHE A 111 -5.74 -11.42 -0.37
C PHE A 111 -6.46 -10.70 -1.51
N ILE A 112 -5.80 -9.70 -2.08
CA ILE A 112 -6.32 -8.92 -3.20
C ILE A 112 -5.43 -9.13 -4.42
N ASP A 113 -6.01 -9.59 -5.53
CA ASP A 113 -5.39 -9.52 -6.86
C ASP A 113 -5.98 -8.32 -7.63
N HIS A 114 -5.14 -7.30 -7.86
CA HIS A 114 -5.56 -6.09 -8.54
C HIS A 114 -6.00 -6.35 -9.98
N ARG A 115 -5.24 -7.20 -10.70
CA ARG A 115 -5.42 -7.38 -12.14
C ARG A 115 -6.71 -8.10 -12.47
N SER A 116 -7.05 -9.13 -11.69
CA SER A 116 -8.28 -9.92 -11.88
C SER A 116 -9.48 -9.36 -11.12
N LYS A 117 -9.29 -8.25 -10.36
CA LYS A 117 -10.29 -7.69 -9.44
C LYS A 117 -10.86 -8.77 -8.52
N THR A 118 -9.98 -9.59 -7.95
CA THR A 118 -10.40 -10.71 -7.11
C THR A 118 -9.94 -10.50 -5.68
N ALA A 119 -10.82 -10.75 -4.73
CA ALA A 119 -10.47 -10.90 -3.32
C ALA A 119 -10.65 -12.36 -2.89
N VAL A 120 -9.75 -12.85 -2.04
CA VAL A 120 -9.77 -14.22 -1.52
C VAL A 120 -9.69 -14.17 0.00
N VAL A 121 -10.71 -14.72 0.66
CA VAL A 121 -10.75 -14.89 2.11
C VAL A 121 -10.07 -16.19 2.49
N PHE A 122 -9.21 -16.14 3.51
CA PHE A 122 -8.60 -17.34 4.08
C PHE A 122 -9.26 -17.72 5.39
N GLY A 123 -9.41 -19.04 5.57
CA GLY A 123 -9.67 -19.63 6.87
C GLY A 123 -8.43 -19.59 7.77
N ASN A 124 -8.62 -19.95 9.03
CA ASN A 124 -7.57 -19.95 10.05
C ASN A 124 -6.43 -20.95 9.78
N ASP A 125 -6.66 -21.94 8.92
CA ASP A 125 -5.67 -22.91 8.45
C ASP A 125 -4.91 -22.42 7.20
N GLY A 126 -5.22 -21.21 6.74
CA GLY A 126 -4.69 -20.56 5.54
C GLY A 126 -5.12 -21.22 4.22
N VAL A 127 -6.22 -21.97 4.24
CA VAL A 127 -6.90 -22.44 3.03
C VAL A 127 -7.85 -21.35 2.50
N PRO A 128 -7.89 -21.10 1.18
CA PRO A 128 -8.88 -20.23 0.56
C PRO A 128 -10.30 -20.75 0.79
N GLU A 129 -11.15 -19.95 1.44
CA GLU A 129 -12.54 -20.32 1.72
C GLU A 129 -13.51 -19.69 0.74
N ASN A 130 -13.37 -18.38 0.50
CA ASN A 130 -14.31 -17.61 -0.30
C ASN A 130 -13.59 -16.73 -1.32
N PHE A 131 -14.17 -16.63 -2.51
CA PHE A 131 -13.66 -15.79 -3.58
C PHE A 131 -14.70 -14.73 -3.91
N TYR A 132 -14.24 -13.52 -4.15
CA TYR A 132 -15.07 -12.37 -4.48
C TYR A 132 -14.53 -11.65 -5.71
N GLU A 133 -15.43 -11.11 -6.52
CA GLU A 133 -15.16 -10.04 -7.47
C GLU A 133 -15.26 -8.70 -6.73
N ILE A 134 -14.28 -7.83 -6.94
CA ILE A 134 -14.26 -6.46 -6.41
C ILE A 134 -14.97 -5.57 -7.43
N THR A 135 -16.16 -5.08 -7.07
CA THR A 135 -17.00 -4.26 -7.96
C THR A 135 -16.80 -2.76 -7.75
N GLY A 136 -16.26 -2.36 -6.61
CA GLY A 136 -16.03 -0.97 -6.25
C GLY A 136 -15.20 -0.81 -4.97
N PRO A 137 -14.69 0.41 -4.69
CA PRO A 137 -14.70 1.58 -5.57
C PRO A 137 -13.79 1.39 -6.82
N SER A 138 -13.94 2.22 -7.86
CA SER A 138 -13.20 2.04 -9.12
C SER A 138 -11.68 2.06 -8.96
N ASN A 139 -11.20 2.82 -7.96
CA ASN A 139 -9.78 3.03 -7.67
C ASN A 139 -9.35 2.33 -6.36
N TYR A 140 -10.09 1.28 -5.95
CA TYR A 140 -9.91 0.57 -4.68
C TYR A 140 -8.47 0.18 -4.37
N TYR A 141 -7.68 -0.15 -5.39
CA TYR A 141 -6.31 -0.61 -5.16
C TYR A 141 -5.44 0.52 -4.59
N TYR A 142 -5.61 1.75 -5.07
CA TYR A 142 -4.85 2.89 -4.55
C TYR A 142 -5.51 3.49 -3.31
N GLU A 143 -6.83 3.62 -3.33
CA GLU A 143 -7.59 4.29 -2.27
C GLU A 143 -7.76 3.44 -1.00
N VAL A 144 -7.82 2.12 -1.13
CA VAL A 144 -8.11 1.21 -0.02
C VAL A 144 -6.91 0.29 0.25
N VAL A 145 -6.43 -0.45 -0.76
CA VAL A 145 -5.40 -1.49 -0.57
C VAL A 145 -4.02 -0.90 -0.30
N GLN A 146 -3.63 0.13 -1.05
CA GLN A 146 -2.35 0.84 -0.88
C GLN A 146 -2.48 2.07 0.04
N GLU A 147 -3.58 2.19 0.79
CA GLU A 147 -3.67 3.26 1.77
C GLU A 147 -2.54 3.10 2.79
N ARG A 148 -1.78 4.18 2.94
CA ARG A 148 -0.53 4.15 3.70
C ARG A 148 -0.77 4.24 5.20
N ILE A 149 -1.91 4.74 5.63
CA ILE A 149 -2.21 5.01 7.03
C ILE A 149 -3.29 4.05 7.47
N ARG A 150 -2.99 3.25 8.50
CA ARG A 150 -3.99 2.44 9.21
C ARG A 150 -4.15 2.95 10.62
N LYS A 151 -5.33 2.77 11.20
CA LYS A 151 -5.63 3.11 12.60
C LYS A 151 -6.13 1.86 13.29
N GLN A 152 -5.62 1.58 14.48
CA GLN A 152 -6.14 0.55 15.36
C GLN A 152 -6.17 1.15 16.77
N GLY A 153 -7.36 1.20 17.38
CA GLY A 153 -7.57 1.96 18.61
C GLY A 153 -7.04 3.40 18.49
N ASN A 154 -6.11 3.78 19.36
CA ASN A 154 -5.47 5.10 19.36
C ASN A 154 -4.15 5.13 18.58
N ASP A 155 -3.68 3.98 18.10
CA ASP A 155 -2.41 3.85 17.41
C ASP A 155 -2.57 4.11 15.91
N ARG A 156 -1.55 4.74 15.32
CA ARG A 156 -1.48 5.00 13.88
C ARG A 156 -0.30 4.26 13.28
N TYR A 157 -0.55 3.55 12.20
CA TYR A 157 0.44 2.80 11.46
C TYR A 157 0.70 3.50 10.13
N TYR A 158 1.94 3.49 9.67
CA TYR A 158 2.26 4.03 8.35
C TYR A 158 3.54 3.44 7.75
N CYS A 159 3.49 3.28 6.42
CA CYS A 159 4.66 2.90 5.63
C CYS A 159 5.41 4.11 5.06
N THR A 160 6.73 4.01 5.04
CA THR A 160 7.62 5.01 4.45
C THR A 160 8.85 4.37 3.78
N ASN A 161 9.57 5.22 3.08
CA ASN A 161 10.70 4.94 2.22
C ASN A 161 11.82 5.90 2.67
N GLY A 162 12.57 5.47 3.69
CA GLY A 162 13.56 6.29 4.40
C GLY A 162 13.08 6.89 5.73
N SER A 163 14.00 7.55 6.43
CA SER A 163 13.80 8.07 7.79
C SER A 163 12.98 9.36 7.86
N GLU A 164 12.84 10.09 6.75
CA GLU A 164 12.03 11.30 6.67
C GLU A 164 10.53 10.95 6.59
N GLY A 165 9.72 11.78 7.25
CA GLY A 165 8.32 11.51 7.55
C GLY A 165 7.40 11.31 6.33
N ASN A 166 6.12 11.10 6.62
CA ASN A 166 5.09 10.79 5.64
C ASN A 166 4.94 11.90 4.57
N ILE A 167 5.56 11.73 3.40
CA ILE A 167 5.31 12.58 2.23
C ILE A 167 3.98 12.14 1.62
N SER A 168 2.90 12.90 1.84
CA SER A 168 1.53 12.50 1.48
C SER A 168 1.18 12.58 -0.02
N LEU A 169 2.15 12.85 -0.90
CA LEU A 169 1.89 13.20 -2.31
C LEU A 169 2.12 12.05 -3.31
N GLY A 170 2.49 10.85 -2.85
CA GLY A 170 2.66 9.70 -3.73
C GLY A 170 2.44 8.35 -3.03
N HIS A 171 1.78 7.43 -3.75
CA HIS A 171 1.84 6.00 -3.44
C HIS A 171 3.12 5.45 -4.07
N TYR A 172 3.92 4.74 -3.28
CA TYR A 172 5.04 3.96 -3.81
C TYR A 172 4.57 2.54 -4.06
N GLU A 173 5.14 1.90 -5.09
CA GLU A 173 4.87 0.48 -5.37
C GLU A 173 5.40 -0.42 -4.24
N TYR A 174 6.46 0.03 -3.56
CA TYR A 174 7.09 -0.66 -2.45
C TYR A 174 7.49 0.32 -1.35
N TYR A 175 7.46 -0.15 -0.10
CA TYR A 175 7.91 0.54 1.10
C TYR A 175 9.01 -0.25 1.82
N THR A 176 9.92 0.45 2.49
CA THR A 176 11.03 -0.17 3.22
C THR A 176 10.86 -0.16 4.74
N ILE A 177 9.96 0.68 5.27
CA ILE A 177 9.75 0.81 6.72
C ILE A 177 8.25 0.83 7.04
N LEU A 178 7.83 0.01 8.00
CA LEU A 178 6.53 0.12 8.68
C LEU A 178 6.75 0.66 10.09
N LYS A 179 6.02 1.72 10.45
CA LYS A 179 6.06 2.36 11.76
C LYS A 179 4.71 2.33 12.46
N ARG A 180 4.73 2.31 13.78
CA ARG A 180 3.58 2.58 14.66
C ARG A 180 3.85 3.82 15.48
N LYS A 181 2.83 4.66 15.63
CA LYS A 181 2.84 5.86 16.46
C LYS A 181 1.70 5.81 17.46
N SER A 182 2.06 5.81 18.74
CA SER A 182 1.08 5.83 19.82
C SER A 182 0.43 7.20 19.98
N GLU A 183 -0.66 7.25 20.75
CA GLU A 183 -1.35 8.50 21.10
C GLU A 183 -0.43 9.54 21.76
N GLU A 184 0.51 9.08 22.60
CA GLU A 184 1.51 9.90 23.28
C GLU A 184 2.58 10.45 22.31
N GLY A 185 2.52 10.06 21.04
CA GLY A 185 3.42 10.52 19.98
C GLY A 185 4.73 9.74 19.90
N LYS A 186 4.88 8.65 20.68
CA LYS A 186 6.04 7.76 20.59
C LYS A 186 5.97 6.98 19.29
N GLU A 187 7.01 7.09 18.48
CA GLU A 187 7.16 6.33 17.24
C GLU A 187 8.06 5.12 17.47
N GLU A 188 7.70 4.01 16.86
CA GLU A 188 8.49 2.79 16.82
C GLU A 188 8.49 2.20 15.41
N ILE A 189 9.59 1.51 15.09
CA ILE A 189 9.78 0.81 13.83
C ILE A 189 9.37 -0.64 14.07
N LEU A 190 8.34 -1.09 13.36
CA LEU A 190 7.83 -2.45 13.43
C LEU A 190 8.55 -3.38 12.47
N TYR A 191 8.86 -2.87 11.28
CA TYR A 191 9.61 -3.58 10.25
C TYR A 191 10.46 -2.59 9.46
N GLU A 192 11.68 -2.98 9.16
CA GLU A 192 12.61 -2.20 8.35
C GLU A 192 13.44 -3.14 7.49
N VAL A 193 13.63 -2.76 6.23
CA VAL A 193 14.57 -3.41 5.33
C VAL A 193 15.61 -2.43 4.84
N ASP A 194 16.86 -2.87 4.92
CA ASP A 194 18.02 -2.12 4.44
C ASP A 194 18.21 -2.37 2.93
N THR A 195 17.39 -1.72 2.09
CA THR A 195 17.53 -1.81 0.63
C THR A 195 18.18 -0.58 0.02
N LEU A 196 19.11 -0.79 -0.93
CA LEU A 196 19.65 0.28 -1.80
C LEU A 196 18.61 0.85 -2.79
N PHE A 197 17.54 0.10 -3.08
CA PHE A 197 16.45 0.45 -3.99
C PHE A 197 15.19 0.82 -3.22
N ASP A 198 15.26 1.94 -2.52
CA ASP A 198 14.07 2.64 -2.05
C ASP A 198 13.27 3.14 -3.28
N GLY A 199 11.93 3.11 -3.25
CA GLY A 199 11.06 3.71 -4.27
C GLY A 199 11.40 5.18 -4.58
N THR A 200 12.10 5.87 -3.68
CA THR A 200 12.71 7.19 -3.94
C THR A 200 13.78 7.15 -5.04
N PHE A 201 14.53 6.05 -5.22
CA PHE A 201 15.50 5.87 -6.28
C PHE A 201 14.83 5.78 -7.66
N GLY A 202 13.74 5.01 -7.78
CA GLY A 202 12.95 4.93 -9.02
C GLY A 202 12.37 6.28 -9.44
N LEU A 203 11.83 7.03 -8.46
CA LEU A 203 11.32 8.39 -8.68
C LEU A 203 12.44 9.36 -9.09
N LYS A 204 13.62 9.29 -8.45
CA LYS A 204 14.80 10.09 -8.82
C LYS A 204 15.30 9.77 -10.23
N LEU A 205 15.29 8.49 -10.63
CA LEU A 205 15.72 8.06 -11.95
C LEU A 205 14.73 8.52 -13.03
N TYR A 206 13.42 8.45 -12.76
CA TYR A 206 12.38 9.00 -13.63
C TYR A 206 12.50 10.53 -13.80
N MET A 207 12.68 11.25 -12.70
CA MET A 207 12.90 12.70 -12.70
C MET A 207 14.19 13.10 -13.43
N ALA A 208 15.24 12.28 -13.35
CA ALA A 208 16.50 12.48 -14.08
C ALA A 208 16.37 12.15 -15.58
N ALA A 209 15.56 11.14 -15.95
CA ALA A 209 15.34 10.73 -17.34
C ALA A 209 14.44 11.69 -18.13
N TYR A 210 13.49 12.36 -17.47
CA TYR A 210 12.58 13.31 -18.10
C TYR A 210 13.28 14.46 -18.86
N PRO A 211 14.25 15.20 -18.28
CA PRO A 211 14.99 16.24 -19.02
C PRO A 211 15.88 15.68 -20.14
N LEU A 212 16.36 14.44 -20.03
CA LEU A 212 17.16 13.77 -21.05
C LEU A 212 16.38 13.60 -22.38
N ILE A 213 15.07 13.38 -22.32
CA ILE A 213 14.22 13.30 -23.52
C ILE A 213 14.22 14.63 -24.30
N TYR A 214 14.16 15.77 -23.60
CA TYR A 214 14.20 17.09 -24.24
C TYR A 214 15.57 17.39 -24.86
N VAL A 215 16.66 16.98 -24.20
CA VAL A 215 18.02 17.12 -24.73
C VAL A 215 18.19 16.29 -26.00
N MET A 216 17.75 15.02 -25.99
CA MET A 216 17.82 14.14 -27.16
C MET A 216 16.97 14.67 -28.33
N SER A 217 15.80 15.24 -28.03
CA SER A 217 14.93 15.88 -29.03
C SER A 217 15.62 17.09 -29.68
N ALA A 218 16.27 17.94 -28.87
CA ALA A 218 17.02 19.10 -29.37
C ALA A 218 18.22 18.71 -30.24
N ILE A 219 18.97 17.68 -29.82
CA ILE A 219 20.09 17.12 -30.61
C ILE A 219 19.58 16.57 -31.94
N GLY A 220 18.47 15.82 -31.95
CA GLY A 220 17.87 15.29 -33.17
C GLY A 220 17.49 16.38 -34.17
N VAL A 221 16.90 17.48 -33.70
CA VAL A 221 16.59 18.66 -34.55
C VAL A 221 17.86 19.30 -35.11
N LEU A 222 18.94 19.36 -34.31
CA LEU A 222 20.21 19.95 -34.71
C LEU A 222 20.90 19.11 -35.80
N ILE A 223 20.96 17.78 -35.61
CA ILE A 223 21.47 16.82 -36.60
C ILE A 223 20.67 16.91 -37.89
N TYR A 224 19.33 16.94 -37.82
CA TYR A 224 18.47 17.10 -38.99
C TYR A 224 18.75 18.40 -39.76
N LYS A 225 18.94 19.53 -39.05
CA LYS A 225 19.29 20.82 -39.67
C LYS A 225 20.66 20.78 -40.36
N ILE A 226 21.65 20.13 -39.76
CA ILE A 226 22.99 19.95 -40.36
C ILE A 226 22.90 19.08 -41.62
N TYR A 227 22.23 17.92 -41.52
CA TYR A 227 22.02 17.01 -42.65
C TYR A 227 21.30 17.69 -43.82
N LYS A 228 20.21 18.42 -43.55
CA LYS A 228 19.46 19.16 -44.57
C LYS A 228 20.27 20.28 -45.22
N ARG A 229 21.19 20.93 -44.49
CA ARG A 229 22.12 21.92 -45.05
C ARG A 229 23.17 21.26 -45.95
N HIS A 230 23.65 20.07 -45.60
CA HIS A 230 24.66 19.35 -46.37
C HIS A 230 24.11 18.75 -47.68
N ASN A 231 22.87 18.25 -47.67
CA ASN A 231 22.21 17.66 -48.84
C ASN A 231 21.46 18.68 -49.74
N LYS A 232 21.58 19.98 -49.46
CA LYS A 232 21.05 21.06 -50.31
C LYS A 232 22.13 21.77 -51.15
N LYS A 233 23.35 21.23 -51.16
CA LYS A 233 24.40 21.56 -52.15
C LYS A 233 24.43 20.47 -53.20
#